data_AF-A0A1G1H2Y1-F1
#
_entry.id   AF-A0A1G1H2Y1-F1
#
_cell.length_a   1.000
_cell.length_b   1.000
_cell.length_c   1.000
_cell.angle_alpha   90.00
_cell.angle_beta   90.00
_cell.angle_gamma   90.00
#
_symmetry.space_group_name_H-M   'P 1'
#
loop_
_entity.id
_entity.type
_entity.pdbx_description
1 polymer ?
#
loop_
_entity_poly.entity_id
_entity_poly.type
_entity_poly.pdbx_seq_one_letter_code
_entity_poly.pdbx_strand_id
1 'polypeptide(L)' 'MQKKDDMPICEAANYFKEEILEIMPDMPVDRLADMVSLYIYYQYGITKEEAKSVIEKTCL' A
#
# COMPACT_ATOMS: atom_id res chain seq x y z
N MET A 1 -17.20 -12.47 7.54
CA MET A 1 -16.35 -11.27 7.46
C MET A 1 -14.92 -11.72 7.67
N GLN A 2 -14.11 -11.79 6.61
CA GLN A 2 -12.67 -12.00 6.78
C GLN A 2 -12.13 -10.84 7.61
N LYS A 3 -11.41 -11.14 8.69
CA LYS A 3 -10.70 -10.13 9.46
C LYS A 3 -9.65 -9.52 8.53
N LYS A 4 -9.75 -8.22 8.25
CA LYS A 4 -8.71 -7.47 7.53
C LYS A 4 -7.37 -7.47 8.27
N ASP A 5 -7.34 -7.94 9.52
CA ASP A 5 -6.20 -7.89 10.43
C ASP A 5 -5.14 -8.99 10.19
N ASP A 6 -5.42 -10.02 9.38
CA ASP A 6 -4.50 -11.16 9.17
C ASP A 6 -3.72 -11.09 7.85
N MET A 7 -3.94 -10.09 6.99
CA MET A 7 -3.23 -9.97 5.71
C MET A 7 -1.81 -9.44 5.95
N PRO A 8 -0.74 -10.10 5.44
CA PRO A 8 0.62 -9.59 5.47
C PRO A 8 0.72 -8.20 4.85
N ILE A 9 1.53 -7.32 5.44
CA ILE A 9 1.60 -5.89 5.05
C ILE A 9 1.92 -5.67 3.55
N CYS A 10 2.73 -6.55 2.95
CA CYS A 10 3.03 -6.51 1.51
C CYS A 10 1.81 -6.88 0.64
N GLU A 11 1.01 -7.84 1.08
CA GLU A 11 -0.23 -8.22 0.39
C GLU A 11 -1.25 -7.09 0.47
N ALA A 12 -1.39 -6.45 1.64
CA ALA A 12 -2.27 -5.30 1.78
C ALA A 12 -1.82 -4.09 0.95
N ALA A 13 -0.51 -3.84 0.85
CA ALA A 13 0.04 -2.82 -0.02
C ALA A 13 -0.27 -3.12 -1.50
N ASN A 14 -0.07 -4.36 -1.95
CA ASN A 14 -0.38 -4.76 -3.32
C ASN A 14 -1.87 -4.69 -3.64
N TYR A 15 -2.72 -5.18 -2.75
CA TYR A 15 -4.16 -5.12 -2.91
C TYR A 15 -4.66 -3.68 -3.05
N PHE A 16 -4.21 -2.79 -2.17
CA PHE A 16 -4.61 -1.39 -2.22
C PHE A 16 -4.06 -0.66 -3.46
N LYS A 17 -2.84 -1.01 -3.89
CA LYS A 17 -2.26 -0.52 -5.15
C LYS A 17 -3.13 -0.88 -6.35
N GLU A 18 -3.59 -2.13 -6.43
CA GLU A 18 -4.47 -2.62 -7.50
C GLU A 18 -5.82 -1.88 -7.51
N GLU A 19 -6.46 -1.72 -6.35
CA GLU A 19 -7.72 -0.96 -6.21
C GLU A 19 -7.58 0.49 -6.70
N ILE A 20 -6.44 1.16 -6.41
CA ILE A 20 -6.19 2.51 -6.93
C ILE A 20 -6.07 2.50 -8.44
N LEU A 21 -5.33 1.56 -9.02
CA LEU A 21 -5.09 1.48 -10.46
C LEU A 21 -6.33 1.06 -11.25
N GLU A 22 -7.25 0.30 -10.66
CA GLU A 22 -8.56 0.01 -11.27
C GLU A 22 -9.41 1.28 -11.45
N ILE A 23 -9.31 2.22 -10.50
CA ILE A 23 -10.06 3.49 -10.52
C ILE A 23 -9.32 4.57 -11.32
N MET A 24 -8.00 4.61 -11.20
CA MET A 24 -7.10 5.61 -11.79
C MET A 24 -5.88 4.92 -12.44
N PRO A 25 -6.04 4.32 -13.63
CA PRO A 25 -4.98 3.54 -14.26
C PRO A 25 -3.75 4.36 -14.65
N ASP A 26 -3.93 5.65 -14.93
CA ASP A 26 -2.85 6.57 -15.32
C ASP A 26 -2.22 7.28 -14.11
N MET A 27 -2.38 6.75 -12.89
CA MET A 27 -1.81 7.37 -11.71
C MET A 27 -0.27 7.40 -11.78
N PRO A 28 0.36 8.57 -11.57
CA PRO A 28 1.80 8.66 -11.45
C PRO A 28 2.34 7.75 -10.33
N VAL A 29 3.41 7.01 -10.61
CA VAL A 29 3.97 5.98 -9.72
C VAL A 29 4.41 6.56 -8.37
N ASP A 30 4.98 7.77 -8.36
CA ASP A 30 5.35 8.49 -7.15
C ASP A 30 4.14 8.77 -6.26
N ARG A 31 3.04 9.21 -6.87
CA ARG A 31 1.79 9.49 -6.17
C ARG A 31 1.10 8.22 -5.68
N LEU A 32 1.15 7.15 -6.47
CA LEU A 32 0.64 5.83 -6.10
C LEU A 32 1.42 5.29 -4.88
N ALA A 33 2.75 5.34 -4.95
CA ALA A 33 3.65 4.93 -3.86
C ALA A 33 3.35 5.70 -2.56
N ASP A 34 3.16 7.02 -2.62
CA ASP A 34 2.79 7.84 -1.47
C ASP A 34 1.44 7.44 -0.87
N MET A 35 0.43 7.21 -1.72
CA MET A 35 -0.91 6.80 -1.27
C MET A 35 -0.89 5.43 -0.60
N VAL A 36 -0.22 4.45 -1.20
CA VAL A 36 -0.09 3.11 -0.62
C VAL A 36 0.70 3.19 0.68
N SER A 37 1.83 3.92 0.70
CA SER A 37 2.65 4.09 1.92
C SER A 37 1.86 4.67 3.08
N LEU A 38 1.01 5.67 2.83
CA LEU A 38 0.16 6.26 3.86
C LEU A 38 -0.88 5.26 4.37
N TYR A 39 -1.49 4.48 3.47
CA TYR A 39 -2.46 3.46 3.86
C TYR A 39 -1.87 2.41 4.81
N ILE A 40 -0.73 1.80 4.45
CA ILE A 40 -0.09 0.80 5.31
C ILE A 40 0.47 1.40 6.60
N TYR A 41 1.01 2.63 6.56
CA TYR A 41 1.41 3.36 7.77
C TYR A 41 0.28 3.46 8.79
N TYR A 42 -0.91 3.90 8.36
CA TYR A 42 -2.05 4.05 9.25
C TYR A 42 -2.71 2.73 9.65
N GLN A 43 -2.81 1.76 8.74
CA GLN A 43 -3.49 0.49 9.01
C GLN A 43 -2.68 -0.44 9.92
N TYR A 44 -1.36 -0.49 9.75
CA TYR A 44 -0.51 -1.42 10.47
C TYR A 44 0.23 -0.78 11.66
N GLY A 45 0.07 0.53 11.86
CA GLY A 45 0.69 1.24 12.98
C GLY A 45 2.23 1.20 12.97
N ILE A 46 2.81 1.03 11.79
CA ILE A 46 4.26 0.96 11.58
C ILE A 46 4.85 2.37 11.41
N THR A 47 6.17 2.48 11.31
CA THR A 47 6.83 3.75 10.99
C THR A 47 6.70 4.09 9.50
N LYS A 48 6.90 5.37 9.16
CA LYS A 48 6.94 5.82 7.75
C LYS A 48 8.10 5.19 6.97
N GLU A 49 9.22 4.93 7.63
CA GLU A 49 10.39 4.29 7.01
C GLU A 49 10.12 2.82 6.69
N GLU A 50 9.48 2.09 7.61
CA GLU A 50 9.01 0.72 7.35
C GLU A 50 7.98 0.69 6.22
N ALA A 51 7.05 1.64 6.19
CA ALA A 51 6.03 1.70 5.15
C ALA A 51 6.68 1.93 3.78
N LYS A 52 7.64 2.86 3.70
CA LYS A 52 8.43 3.12 2.50
C LYS A 52 9.20 1.88 2.03
N SER A 53 9.79 1.12 2.93
CA SER A 53 10.48 -0.14 2.58
C SER A 53 9.53 -1.21 2.03
N VAL A 54 8.27 -1.25 2.47
CA VAL A 54 7.23 -2.13 1.88
C VAL A 54 6.86 -1.66 0.47
N ILE A 55 6.76 -0.35 0.26
CA ILE A 55 6.46 0.23 -1.06
C ILE A 55 7.55 -0.05 -2.07
N GLU A 56 8.82 0.03 -1.68
CA GLU A 56 9.96 -0.32 -2.55
C GLU A 56 9.90 -1.77 -3.06
N LYS A 57 9.17 -2.66 -2.37
CA LYS A 57 8.99 -4.07 -2.78
C LYS A 57 7.73 -4.33 -3.59
N THR A 58 6.79 -3.38 -3.60
CA THR A 58 5.42 -3.60 -4.13
C THR A 58 5.04 -2.63 -5.25
N CYS A 59 5.60 -1.42 -5.28
CA CYS A 59 5.28 -0.36 -6.23
C CYS A 59 6.46 0.05 -7.14
N LEU A 60 7.65 -0.53 -6.94
CA LEU A 60 8.81 -0.39 -7.83
C LEU A 60 9.01 -1.66 -8.66
#